data_AF-A0A974TF33-F1
#
_entry.id   AF-A0A974TF33-F1
#
_cell.length_a   1.000
_cell.length_b   1.000
_cell.length_c   1.000
_cell.angle_alpha   90.00
_cell.angle_beta   90.00
_cell.angle_gamma   90.00
#
_symmetry.space_group_name_H-M   'P 1'
#
loop_
_entity.id
_entity.type
_entity.pdbx_description
1 polymer ?
#
loop_
_entity_poly.entity_id
_entity_poly.type
_entity_poly.pdbx_seq_one_letter_code
_entity_poly.pdbx_strand_id
1 'polypeptide(L)'
;MVSDHDRRPPFRPFRGGHAPGHLRDEFLEALEAYYKNRNDSKIRATLAATCARLWNCTDILPGSDADRVADLIGGERRSYSYAAAARKIRSYLA
;
A
#
# COMPACT_ATOMS: atom_id res chain seq x y z
N MET A 1 -0.81 20.28 -33.89
CA MET A 1 -0.52 20.49 -32.45
C MET A 1 -1.07 19.29 -31.71
N VAL A 2 -0.22 18.34 -31.32
CA VAL A 2 -0.62 17.17 -30.54
C VAL A 2 -0.31 17.50 -29.09
N SER A 3 -1.35 17.63 -28.26
CA SER A 3 -1.21 18.02 -26.86
C SER A 3 -0.51 16.93 -26.06
N ASP A 4 0.68 17.27 -25.57
CA ASP A 4 1.54 16.46 -24.70
C ASP A 4 0.98 16.50 -23.27
N HIS A 5 -0.06 15.71 -23.00
CA HIS A 5 -0.75 15.66 -21.71
C HIS A 5 -0.86 14.23 -21.16
N ASP A 6 0.20 13.40 -21.25
CA ASP A 6 0.31 12.26 -20.31
C ASP A 6 1.71 11.61 -20.27
N ARG A 7 2.74 12.34 -19.82
CA ARG A 7 4.03 11.73 -19.48
C ARG A 7 4.38 11.96 -18.03
N ARG A 8 3.55 11.44 -17.12
CA ARG A 8 4.01 11.24 -15.74
C ARG A 8 5.15 10.22 -15.79
N PRO A 9 6.35 10.54 -15.25
CA PRO A 9 7.46 9.61 -15.25
C PRO A 9 7.05 8.29 -14.57
N PRO A 10 7.51 7.14 -15.06
CA PRO A 10 7.18 5.85 -14.45
C PRO A 10 7.62 5.88 -12.98
N PHE A 11 6.70 5.53 -12.09
CA PHE A 11 6.99 5.46 -10.67
C PHE A 11 8.15 4.51 -10.43
N ARG A 12 9.24 5.06 -9.88
CA ARG A 12 10.41 4.30 -9.47
C ARG A 12 10.24 4.05 -7.98
N PRO A 13 9.99 2.81 -7.53
CA PRO A 13 9.81 2.50 -6.11
C PRO A 13 10.98 3.00 -5.26
N PHE A 14 12.17 3.11 -5.84
CA PHE A 14 13.40 3.59 -5.20
C PHE A 14 13.56 5.12 -5.11
N ARG A 15 12.78 5.93 -5.83
CA ARG A 15 12.91 7.41 -5.80
C ARG A 15 11.78 8.12 -5.04
N GLY A 16 10.78 7.36 -4.57
CA GLY A 16 9.62 7.88 -3.84
C GLY A 16 8.67 8.71 -4.68
N GLY A 17 7.63 9.24 -4.04
CA GLY A 17 6.60 10.08 -4.65
C GLY A 17 5.24 9.38 -4.80
N HIS A 18 4.41 9.93 -5.68
CA HIS A 18 3.06 9.42 -5.94
C HIS A 18 3.09 8.10 -6.70
N ALA A 19 2.45 7.06 -6.14
CA ALA A 19 2.32 5.80 -6.83
C ALA A 19 1.16 5.85 -7.84
N PRO A 20 1.25 5.12 -8.97
CA PRO A 20 0.13 4.92 -9.88
C PRO A 20 -1.09 4.36 -9.13
N GLY A 21 -2.29 4.78 -9.53
CA GLY A 21 -3.55 4.40 -8.86
C GLY A 21 -3.69 2.88 -8.67
N HIS A 22 -3.49 2.11 -9.74
CA HIS A 22 -3.61 0.66 -9.70
C HIS A 22 -2.70 -0.03 -8.67
N LEU A 23 -1.50 0.51 -8.36
CA LEU A 23 -0.64 -0.06 -7.32
C LEU A 23 -1.17 0.21 -5.92
N ARG A 24 -1.83 1.36 -5.72
CA ARG A 24 -2.51 1.70 -4.48
C ARG A 24 -3.74 0.81 -4.31
N ASP A 25 -4.53 0.66 -5.37
CA ASP A 25 -5.74 -0.17 -5.37
C ASP A 25 -5.43 -1.65 -5.09
N GLU A 26 -4.40 -2.22 -5.75
CA GLU A 26 -3.93 -3.60 -5.51
C GLU A 26 -3.51 -3.83 -4.05
N PHE A 27 -2.88 -2.83 -3.43
CA PHE A 27 -2.55 -2.90 -2.00
C PHE A 27 -3.80 -2.90 -1.11
N LEU A 28 -4.77 -2.04 -1.40
CA LEU A 28 -6.03 -1.96 -0.63
C LEU A 28 -6.83 -3.26 -0.75
N GLU A 29 -6.94 -3.81 -1.95
CA GLU A 29 -7.59 -5.10 -2.20
C GLU A 29 -6.91 -6.24 -1.44
N ALA A 30 -5.57 -6.31 -1.50
CA ALA A 30 -4.80 -7.32 -0.77
C ALA A 30 -4.93 -7.16 0.75
N LEU A 31 -4.97 -5.92 1.26
CA LEU A 31 -5.15 -5.60 2.67
C LEU A 31 -6.52 -6.07 3.16
N GLU A 32 -7.59 -5.73 2.44
CA GLU A 32 -8.96 -6.14 2.75
C GLU A 32 -9.11 -7.67 2.70
N ALA A 33 -8.55 -8.31 1.68
CA ALA A 33 -8.57 -9.77 1.55
C ALA A 33 -7.85 -10.45 2.71
N TYR A 34 -6.68 -9.93 3.10
CA TYR A 34 -5.91 -10.46 4.22
C TYR A 34 -6.62 -10.24 5.56
N TYR A 35 -7.27 -9.08 5.71
CA TYR A 35 -8.07 -8.77 6.89
C TYR A 35 -9.18 -9.80 7.11
N LYS A 36 -9.84 -10.23 6.03
CA LYS A 36 -10.90 -11.24 6.05
C LYS A 36 -10.40 -12.66 6.23
N ASN A 37 -9.25 -12.99 5.64
CA ASN A 37 -8.69 -14.34 5.70
C ASN A 37 -7.17 -14.34 5.88
N ARG A 38 -6.72 -14.33 7.13
CA ARG A 38 -5.30 -14.26 7.50
C ARG A 38 -4.50 -15.54 7.22
N ASN A 39 -5.20 -16.66 7.01
CA ASN A 39 -4.57 -17.98 6.83
C ASN A 39 -4.22 -18.28 5.37
N ASP A 40 -4.67 -17.45 4.42
CA ASP A 40 -4.37 -17.65 3.01
C ASP A 40 -2.95 -17.14 2.67
N SER A 41 -2.07 -18.09 2.36
CA SER A 41 -0.67 -17.81 2.02
C SER A 41 -0.50 -17.01 0.73
N LYS A 42 -1.42 -17.14 -0.25
CA LYS A 42 -1.38 -16.36 -1.50
C LYS A 42 -1.73 -14.91 -1.21
N ILE A 43 -2.78 -14.67 -0.43
CA ILE A 43 -3.17 -13.31 -0.03
C ILE A 43 -2.03 -12.65 0.75
N ARG A 44 -1.41 -13.37 1.70
CA ARG A 44 -0.24 -12.89 2.44
C ARG A 44 0.92 -12.51 1.50
N ALA A 45 1.24 -13.36 0.53
CA ALA A 45 2.31 -13.11 -0.43
C ALA A 45 2.02 -11.88 -1.31
N THR A 46 0.79 -11.73 -1.79
CA THR A 46 0.35 -10.55 -2.56
C THR A 46 0.48 -9.28 -1.74
N LEU A 47 0.02 -9.28 -0.48
CA LEU A 47 0.14 -8.13 0.41
C LEU A 47 1.60 -7.76 0.69
N ALA A 48 2.48 -8.75 0.89
CA ALA A 48 3.90 -8.51 1.05
C ALA A 48 4.54 -7.89 -0.23
N ALA A 49 4.14 -8.35 -1.42
CA ALA A 49 4.64 -7.84 -2.68
C ALA A 49 4.21 -6.38 -2.93
N THR A 50 2.96 -6.02 -2.64
CA THR A 50 2.47 -4.64 -2.77
C THR A 50 3.12 -3.70 -1.77
N CYS A 51 3.43 -4.17 -0.55
CA CYS A 51 4.21 -3.40 0.42
C CYS A 51 5.60 -2.99 -0.12
N ALA A 52 6.27 -3.89 -0.85
CA ALA A 52 7.56 -3.57 -1.47
C ALA A 52 7.43 -2.50 -2.57
N ARG A 53 6.35 -2.55 -3.36
CA ARG A 53 6.08 -1.56 -4.42
C ARG A 53 5.78 -0.18 -3.82
N LEU A 54 5.04 -0.12 -2.72
CA LEU A 54 4.62 1.13 -2.07
C LEU A 54 5.59 1.65 -1.01
N TRP A 55 6.79 1.04 -0.88
CA TRP A 55 7.74 1.33 0.19
C TRP A 55 8.14 2.81 0.35
N ASN A 56 8.07 3.58 -0.74
CA ASN A 56 8.34 5.02 -0.76
C ASN A 56 7.17 5.86 -1.30
N CYS A 57 5.96 5.28 -1.35
CA CYS A 57 4.75 5.99 -1.75
C CYS A 57 4.34 7.00 -0.68
N THR A 58 4.38 8.29 -1.01
CA THR A 58 4.05 9.39 -0.09
C THR A 58 2.57 9.76 -0.10
N ASP A 59 1.76 9.12 -0.95
CA ASP A 59 0.31 9.27 -0.93
C ASP A 59 -0.27 8.94 0.44
N ILE A 60 -1.33 9.65 0.81
CA ILE A 60 -2.06 9.42 2.05
C ILE A 60 -2.95 8.18 1.89
N LEU A 61 -2.89 7.28 2.85
CA LEU A 61 -3.75 6.11 2.93
C LEU A 61 -5.17 6.56 3.32
N PRO A 62 -6.24 6.01 2.70
CA PRO A 62 -7.60 6.32 3.09
C PRO A 62 -7.88 5.94 4.55
N GLY A 63 -8.75 6.71 5.22
CA GLY A 63 -8.98 6.59 6.65
C GLY A 63 -9.46 5.21 7.10
N SER A 64 -10.39 4.60 6.37
CA SER A 64 -10.90 3.25 6.65
C SER A 64 -9.82 2.17 6.54
N ASP A 65 -8.85 2.36 5.65
CA ASP A 65 -7.76 1.41 5.48
C ASP A 65 -6.67 1.62 6.53
N ALA A 66 -6.45 2.86 6.95
CA ALA A 66 -5.61 3.16 8.10
C ALA A 66 -6.14 2.49 9.39
N ASP A 67 -7.47 2.42 9.56
CA ASP A 67 -8.10 1.68 10.65
C ASP A 67 -7.78 0.18 10.58
N ARG A 68 -7.98 -0.44 9.41
CA ARG A 68 -7.65 -1.86 9.19
C ARG A 68 -6.18 -2.16 9.48
N VAL A 69 -5.27 -1.28 9.07
CA VAL A 69 -3.84 -1.44 9.38
C VAL A 69 -3.60 -1.40 10.88
N ALA A 70 -4.20 -0.43 11.58
CA ALA A 70 -4.09 -0.31 13.03
C ALA A 70 -4.61 -1.56 13.75
N ASP A 71 -5.79 -2.06 13.36
CA ASP A 71 -6.40 -3.28 13.89
C ASP A 71 -5.56 -4.53 13.62
N LEU A 72 -4.95 -4.64 12.44
CA LEU A 72 -4.10 -5.77 12.08
C LEU A 72 -2.83 -5.82 12.92
N ILE A 73 -2.18 -4.69 13.13
CA ILE A 73 -0.89 -4.62 13.84
C ILE A 73 -1.04 -4.41 15.34
N GLY A 74 -2.26 -4.29 15.87
CA GLY A 74 -2.53 -4.01 17.28
C GLY A 74 -2.05 -2.63 17.73
N GLY A 75 -2.15 -1.61 16.88
CA GLY A 75 -1.67 -0.26 17.14
C GLY A 75 -2.77 0.81 17.11
N GLU A 76 -2.40 2.06 17.37
CA GLU A 76 -3.32 3.19 17.25
C GLU A 76 -3.57 3.60 15.79
N ARG A 77 -4.78 4.10 15.52
CA ARG A 77 -5.11 4.80 14.28
C ARG A 77 -4.22 6.03 14.15
N ARG A 78 -3.39 6.06 13.11
CA ARG A 78 -2.60 7.24 12.73
C ARG A 78 -2.81 7.49 11.25
N SER A 79 -2.76 8.76 10.83
CA SER A 79 -2.72 9.10 9.41
C SER A 79 -1.45 8.50 8.81
N TYR A 80 -1.59 7.44 8.02
CA TYR A 80 -0.48 6.77 7.36
C TYR A 80 -0.35 7.29 5.93
N SER A 81 0.88 7.50 5.47
CA SER A 81 1.13 7.34 4.03
C SER A 81 1.10 5.87 3.66
N TYR A 82 0.91 5.54 2.38
CA TYR A 82 1.04 4.16 1.91
C TYR A 82 2.41 3.57 2.27
N ALA A 83 3.49 4.35 2.20
CA ALA A 83 4.82 3.92 2.66
C ALA A 83 4.84 3.56 4.15
N ALA A 84 4.24 4.39 5.01
CA ALA A 84 4.21 4.11 6.45
C ALA A 84 3.42 2.83 6.75
N ALA A 85 2.26 2.65 6.10
CA ALA A 85 1.45 1.44 6.21
C ALA A 85 2.18 0.20 5.70
N ALA A 86 2.76 0.27 4.50
CA ALA A 86 3.52 -0.82 3.88
C ALA A 86 4.68 -1.29 4.75
N ARG A 87 5.41 -0.37 5.38
CA ARG A 87 6.53 -0.71 6.29
C ARG A 87 6.05 -1.43 7.54
N LYS A 88 4.96 -0.94 8.16
CA LYS A 88 4.36 -1.56 9.35
C LYS A 88 3.83 -2.96 9.05
N ILE A 89 3.05 -3.09 7.98
CA ILE A 89 2.51 -4.39 7.55
C ILE A 89 3.64 -5.36 7.23
N ARG A 90 4.66 -4.94 6.47
CA ARG A 90 5.78 -5.84 6.14
C ARG A 90 6.52 -6.32 7.40
N SER A 91 6.66 -5.47 8.41
CA SER A 91 7.23 -5.88 9.70
C SER A 91 6.35 -6.88 10.45
N TYR A 92 5.03 -6.75 10.33
CA TYR A 92 4.07 -7.70 10.93
C TYR A 92 3.99 -9.03 10.16
N LEU A 93 4.27 -9.01 8.85
CA LEU A 93 4.32 -10.20 8.00
C LEU A 93 5.70 -10.89 7.97
N ALA A 94 6.69 -10.39 8.70
CA ALA A 94 7.97 -11.08 8.90
C ALA A 94 7.80 -12.17 9.96
#